data_AF-A0AAD1DF02-F1
#
_entry.id   AF-A0AAD1DF02-F1
#
_cell.length_a   1.000
_cell.length_b   1.000
_cell.length_c   1.000
_cell.angle_alpha   90.00
_cell.angle_beta   90.00
_cell.angle_gamma   90.00
#
_symmetry.space_group_name_H-M   'P 1'
#
loop_
_entity.id
_entity.type
_entity.pdbx_description
1 polymer ?
#
loop_
_entity_poly.entity_id
_entity_poly.type
_entity_poly.pdbx_seq_one_letter_code
_entity_poly.pdbx_strand_id
1 'polypeptide(L)'
;MEKNNEVIQTHPLVGWDISTVDSYDALMLRLHYQNPAQESSKDAEIGQTLWLTTDVARQFISILEAGIAKIESGEYQENEYRRH
;
A
#
# COMPACT_ATOMS: atom_id res chain seq x y z
N MET A 1 3.14 -3.56 34.89
CA MET A 1 3.19 -2.85 33.59
C MET A 1 2.76 -3.84 32.53
N GLU A 2 1.52 -3.75 32.07
CA GLU A 2 1.06 -4.50 30.91
C GLU A 2 1.82 -3.98 29.69
N LYS A 3 2.62 -4.84 29.06
CA LYS A 3 3.17 -4.55 27.74
C LYS A 3 2.00 -4.72 26.78
N ASN A 4 1.38 -3.62 26.39
CA ASN A 4 0.43 -3.60 25.27
C ASN A 4 1.18 -4.12 24.04
N ASN A 5 0.97 -5.40 23.75
CA ASN A 5 1.42 -6.05 22.54
C ASN A 5 0.48 -5.55 21.43
N GLU A 6 0.67 -4.31 20.98
CA GLU A 6 -0.01 -3.76 19.81
C GLU A 6 0.48 -4.54 18.59
N VAL A 7 -0.11 -5.72 18.40
CA VAL A 7 -0.05 -6.43 17.13
C VAL A 7 -0.65 -5.47 16.11
N ILE A 8 0.19 -4.87 15.26
CA ILE A 8 -0.28 -4.04 14.16
C ILE A 8 -1.13 -4.96 13.29
N GLN A 9 -2.45 -4.78 13.36
CA GLN A 9 -3.39 -5.52 12.53
C GLN A 9 -3.24 -5.01 11.10
N THR A 10 -2.44 -5.73 10.32
CA THR A 10 -2.26 -5.44 8.90
C THR A 10 -3.43 -6.08 8.15
N HIS A 11 -4.27 -5.21 7.57
CA HIS A 11 -5.36 -5.64 6.71
C HIS A 11 -4.81 -5.78 5.29
N PRO A 12 -5.07 -6.90 4.59
CA PRO A 12 -4.57 -7.08 3.23
C PRO A 12 -5.12 -5.98 2.30
N LEU A 13 -4.23 -5.32 1.57
CA LEU A 13 -4.59 -4.35 0.53
C LEU A 13 -5.11 -5.13 -0.69
N VAL A 14 -6.36 -4.92 -1.06
CA VAL A 14 -7.04 -5.64 -2.14
C VAL A 14 -7.30 -4.80 -3.38
N GLY A 15 -7.15 -3.48 -3.27
CA GLY A 15 -7.29 -2.57 -4.41
C GLY A 15 -6.86 -1.16 -4.07
N TRP A 16 -6.80 -0.32 -5.10
CA TRP A 16 -6.56 1.11 -4.96
C TRP A 16 -7.18 1.88 -6.11
N ASP A 17 -7.57 3.13 -5.86
CA ASP A 17 -7.98 4.09 -6.88
C ASP A 17 -6.97 5.24 -6.94
N ILE A 18 -6.58 5.65 -8.15
CA ILE A 18 -5.80 6.88 -8.37
C ILE A 18 -6.56 7.80 -9.31
N SER A 19 -6.56 9.09 -9.01
CA SER A 19 -7.04 10.14 -9.91
C SER A 19 -6.19 11.41 -9.79
N THR A 20 -6.21 12.22 -10.84
CA THR A 20 -5.69 13.60 -10.76
C THR A 20 -6.78 14.51 -10.19
N VAL A 21 -6.35 15.53 -9.46
CA VAL A 21 -7.25 16.59 -8.99
C VAL A 21 -6.69 17.92 -9.42
N ASP A 22 -7.09 18.30 -10.64
CA ASP A 22 -6.53 19.42 -11.40
C ASP A 22 -6.68 20.77 -10.66
N SER A 23 -7.68 20.92 -9.78
CA SER A 23 -7.87 22.15 -9.01
C SER A 23 -6.80 22.39 -7.93
N TYR A 24 -6.02 21.37 -7.58
CA TYR A 24 -5.01 21.41 -6.51
C TYR A 24 -3.62 20.98 -7.00
N ASP A 25 -3.43 20.78 -8.30
CA ASP A 25 -2.18 20.23 -8.88
C ASP A 25 -1.66 19.00 -8.09
N ALA A 26 -2.60 18.13 -7.71
CA ALA A 26 -2.39 17.02 -6.81
C ALA A 26 -2.90 15.69 -7.39
N LEU A 27 -2.37 14.60 -6.87
CA LEU A 27 -2.82 13.24 -7.15
C LEU A 27 -3.54 12.68 -5.92
N MET A 28 -4.71 12.10 -6.13
CA MET A 28 -5.46 11.40 -5.10
C MET A 28 -5.14 9.91 -5.19
N LEU A 29 -4.86 9.28 -4.04
CA LEU A 29 -4.70 7.83 -3.90
C LEU A 29 -5.64 7.35 -2.80
N ARG A 30 -6.45 6.34 -3.10
CA ARG A 30 -7.33 5.70 -2.12
C ARG A 30 -7.04 4.21 -2.06
N LEU A 31 -6.89 3.69 -0.84
CA LEU A 31 -6.52 2.30 -0.60
C LEU A 31 -7.76 1.51 -0.17
N HIS A 32 -7.93 0.31 -0.71
CA HIS A 32 -9.03 -0.59 -0.37
C HIS A 32 -8.49 -1.81 0.37
N TYR A 33 -9.00 -2.05 1.57
CA TYR A 33 -8.57 -3.12 2.44
C TYR A 33 -9.65 -4.18 2.54
N GLN A 34 -9.27 -5.45 2.63
CA GLN A 34 -10.22 -6.49 2.98
C GLN A 34 -10.24 -6.67 4.50
N ASN A 35 -11.43 -6.61 5.08
CA ASN A 35 -11.61 -6.85 6.51
C ASN A 35 -11.54 -8.36 6.80
N PRO A 36 -10.51 -8.86 7.50
CA PRO A 36 -10.37 -10.28 7.80
C PRO A 36 -11.42 -10.78 8.81
N ALA A 37 -12.12 -9.89 9.53
CA ALA A 37 -13.22 -10.27 10.40
C ALA A 37 -14.55 -10.49 9.64
N GLN A 38 -14.61 -10.10 8.36
CA GLN A 38 -15.79 -10.22 7.51
C GLN A 38 -15.46 -10.92 6.19
N GLU A 39 -14.73 -12.05 6.25
CA GLU A 39 -14.35 -12.85 5.08
C GLU A 39 -15.53 -13.28 4.18
N SER A 40 -16.76 -13.29 4.71
CA SER A 40 -17.97 -13.61 3.94
C SER A 40 -18.52 -12.43 3.13
N SER A 41 -18.18 -11.19 3.46
CA SER A 41 -18.49 -10.03 2.61
C SER A 41 -17.37 -9.83 1.61
N LYS A 42 -17.69 -9.88 0.30
CA LYS A 42 -16.75 -9.54 -0.77
C LYS A 42 -16.46 -8.03 -0.86
N ASP A 43 -17.00 -7.25 0.07
CA ASP A 43 -16.89 -5.81 0.06
C ASP A 43 -15.57 -5.39 0.70
N ALA A 44 -14.75 -4.70 -0.08
CA ALA A 44 -13.54 -4.07 0.41
C ALA A 44 -13.90 -2.81 1.20
N GLU A 45 -13.28 -2.61 2.35
CA GLU A 45 -13.37 -1.38 3.12
C GLU A 45 -12.56 -0.29 2.42
N ILE A 46 -13.20 0.85 2.20
CA ILE A 46 -12.55 2.01 1.59
C ILE A 46 -11.75 2.73 2.68
N GLY A 47 -10.44 2.71 2.55
CA GLY A 47 -9.51 3.37 3.45
C GLY A 47 -9.41 4.88 3.23
N GLN A 48 -8.47 5.48 3.96
CA GLN A 48 -8.20 6.91 3.88
C GLN A 48 -7.81 7.32 2.45
N THR A 49 -8.36 8.47 2.03
CA THR A 49 -7.94 9.14 0.79
C THR A 49 -6.72 10.01 1.07
N LEU A 50 -5.62 9.74 0.35
CA LEU A 50 -4.36 10.46 0.42
C LEU A 50 -4.26 11.44 -0.75
N TRP A 51 -3.72 12.62 -0.45
CA TRP A 51 -3.48 13.68 -1.42
C TRP A 51 -1.99 13.93 -1.53
N LEU A 52 -1.44 13.67 -2.71
CA LEU A 52 -0.03 13.80 -2.98
C LEU A 52 0.20 15.04 -3.82
N THR A 53 1.13 15.90 -3.37
CA THR A 53 1.64 16.97 -4.24
C THR A 53 2.36 16.34 -5.44
N THR A 54 2.44 17.08 -6.55
CA THR A 54 3.05 16.58 -7.79
C THR A 54 4.46 15.97 -7.58
N ASP A 55 5.30 16.58 -6.74
CA ASP A 55 6.65 16.05 -6.47
C ASP A 55 6.64 14.75 -5.66
N VAL A 56 5.76 14.65 -4.67
CA VAL A 56 5.60 13.42 -3.86
C VAL A 56 5.03 12.30 -4.73
N ALA A 57 4.06 12.61 -5.60
CA ALA A 57 3.48 11.64 -6.53
C ALA A 57 4.54 11.08 -7.49
N ARG A 58 5.46 11.92 -7.99
CA ARG A 58 6.58 11.48 -8.83
C ARG A 58 7.51 10.53 -8.09
N GLN A 59 7.87 10.86 -6.85
CA GLN A 59 8.69 9.97 -6.01
C GLN A 59 8.00 8.63 -5.75
N PHE A 60 6.71 8.66 -5.44
CA PHE A 60 5.91 7.47 -5.23
C PHE A 60 5.91 6.56 -6.47
N ILE A 61 5.67 7.12 -7.66
CA ILE A 61 5.72 6.36 -8.93
C ILE A 61 7.11 5.76 -9.15
N SER A 62 8.18 6.52 -8.97
CA SER A 62 9.54 6.00 -9.16
C SER A 62 9.90 4.86 -8.20
N ILE A 63 9.38 4.88 -6.96
CA ILE A 63 9.55 3.76 -6.01
C ILE A 63 8.80 2.52 -6.50
N LEU A 64 7.56 2.68 -6.99
CA LEU A 64 6.79 1.57 -7.54
C LEU A 64 7.47 0.96 -8.77
N GLU A 65 7.91 1.79 -9.72
CA GLU A 65 8.63 1.35 -10.92
C GLU A 65 9.90 0.56 -10.57
N ALA A 66 10.71 1.07 -9.63
CA ALA A 66 11.90 0.38 -9.16
C ALA A 66 11.58 -0.95 -8.46
N GLY A 67 10.50 -0.98 -7.67
CA GLY A 67 10.02 -2.20 -7.02
C GLY A 67 9.57 -3.27 -8.02
N ILE A 68 8.81 -2.87 -9.05
CA ILE A 68 8.38 -3.77 -10.14
C ILE A 68 9.60 -4.30 -10.89
N ALA A 69 10.52 -3.42 -11.28
CA ALA A 69 11.74 -3.83 -11.99
C ALA A 69 12.58 -4.84 -11.18
N LYS A 70 12.66 -4.67 -9.85
CA LYS A 70 13.34 -5.62 -8.94
C LYS A 70 12.63 -6.99 -8.89
N ILE A 71 11.31 -7.02 -8.94
CA ILE A 71 10.54 -8.27 -8.98
C ILE A 71 10.74 -8.96 -10.34
N GLU A 72 10.67 -8.19 -11.43
CA GLU A 72 10.80 -8.68 -12.80
C GLU A 72 12.23 -9.14 -13.14
N SER A 73 13.26 -8.56 -12.52
CA SER A 73 14.65 -9.00 -12.71
C SER A 73 14.93 -10.39 -12.16
N GLY A 74 14.01 -10.97 -11.39
CA GLY A 74 14.18 -12.30 -10.78
C GLY A 74 15.24 -12.35 -9.69
N GLU A 75 15.74 -11.20 -9.23
CA GLU A 75 16.66 -11.07 -8.09
C GLU A 75 15.93 -11.25 -6.75
N TYR A 76 15.03 -12.23 -6.68
CA TYR A 76 14.44 -12.67 -5.43
C TYR A 76 15.50 -13.47 -4.67
N GLN A 77 16.34 -12.77 -3.89
CA GLN A 77 17.27 -13.42 -2.97
C GLN A 77 16.47 -14.06 -1.84
N GLU A 78 16.11 -15.33 -2.02
CA GLU A 78 15.44 -16.23 -1.05
C GLU A 78 16.20 -16.36 0.30
N ASN A 79 17.38 -15.75 0.43
CA ASN A 79 18.32 -15.93 1.53
C ASN A 79 18.17 -14.95 2.70
N GLU A 80 17.36 -13.89 2.61
CA GLU A 80 17.20 -12.95 3.74
C GLU A 80 16.20 -13.44 4.80
N TYR A 81 15.26 -14.32 4.47
CA TYR A 81 14.27 -14.83 5.44
C TYR A 81 14.77 -16.00 6.33
N ARG A 82 15.97 -16.54 6.08
CA ARG A 82 16.54 -17.64 6.89
C ARG A 82 17.57 -17.20 7.93
N ARG A 83 17.82 -15.90 8.07
CA ARG A 83 18.69 -15.38 9.14
C ARG A 83 17.88 -14.51 10.08
N HIS A 84 17.04 -15.07 10.92
CA HIS A 84 16.72 -14.54 12.26
C HIS A 84 16.02 -15.62 13.09
#